data_AF-A0A669PLU8-F1
#
_entry.id   AF-A0A669PLU8-F1
#
_cell.length_a   1.000
_cell.length_b   1.000
_cell.length_c   1.000
_cell.angle_alpha   90.00
_cell.angle_beta   90.00
_cell.angle_gamma   90.00
#
_symmetry.space_group_name_H-M   'P 1'
#
loop_
_entity.id
_entity.type
_entity.pdbx_description
1 polymer ?
#
loop_
_entity_poly.entity_id
_entity_poly.type
_entity_poly.pdbx_seq_one_letter_code
_entity_poly.pdbx_strand_id
1 'polypeptide(L)'
;MWKAVLSEPPVVEKVLQELLQVLINHSQQCLSPFIKDWPRLLALAAAKVLPEILQLPLVLKEAQAIFPQLFVALLLQVSFTTKLMRQEVEILWEQHQEHQLTPIRSAVQALKVLLCSMGLQRQMEAIQEQGGWDALLSTVTHLQGVQVVARVMRELPGALRDPMFHHLVVLLSTSFYSWEMVAMVFLVEMLERMDVSTEMHRIFAILTTYLQSQSVGMQQLVLRGMLHLSKRQDTARIIPFFLPCIMDQLQDADSNARAVSLLIFSNLLQLLNEFMLSFITLELPGKLPTLLYDESSTVRQLSIDLFFTMLSFVEGQEKRTMQQEVYRSLVLLYLHLHDEEESVIKASRNAFLAAARFLRWRRLEHLVQMAQFWQIGECLLAKRKKRAAQDYLSQSLLYLRSPQEALRREAVRFIGLLGQHLTDQQQAERQDIYDGEPLSGMWRQPTGSVPVPCSLCRRGELGAMAGVGQAPCRYTAVIMCSSVLSGLQGAQQDP
;
A
#
# COMPACT_ATOMS: atom_id res chain seq x y z
N MET A 1 44.61 -29.64 -16.05
CA MET A 1 44.95 -28.81 -14.88
C MET A 1 44.01 -29.07 -13.70
N TRP A 2 42.71 -28.74 -13.77
CA TRP A 2 41.77 -28.89 -12.63
C TRP A 2 41.76 -30.28 -11.98
N LYS A 3 41.78 -31.37 -12.77
CA LYS A 3 41.90 -32.74 -12.27
C LYS A 3 43.11 -32.98 -11.35
N ALA A 4 44.22 -32.28 -11.59
CA ALA A 4 45.45 -32.41 -10.80
C ALA A 4 45.43 -31.51 -9.55
N VAL A 5 44.73 -30.37 -9.60
CA VAL A 5 44.59 -29.44 -8.46
C VAL A 5 43.53 -29.93 -7.47
N LEU A 6 42.46 -30.55 -7.97
CA LEU A 6 41.28 -30.97 -7.21
C LEU A 6 41.31 -32.47 -6.90
N SER A 7 42.50 -33.02 -6.65
CA SER A 7 42.71 -34.43 -6.34
C SER A 7 42.50 -34.78 -4.86
N GLU A 8 42.50 -33.78 -3.97
CA GLU A 8 42.37 -33.96 -2.52
C GLU A 8 41.14 -33.22 -1.94
N PRO A 9 40.34 -33.85 -1.06
CA PRO A 9 39.15 -33.24 -0.46
C PRO A 9 39.35 -31.86 0.21
N PRO A 10 40.38 -31.64 1.07
CA PRO A 10 40.53 -30.34 1.74
C PRO A 10 40.89 -29.20 0.76
N VAL A 11 41.49 -29.54 -0.39
CA VAL A 11 41.76 -28.56 -1.44
C VAL A 11 40.48 -28.24 -2.20
N VAL A 12 39.64 -29.25 -2.48
CA VAL A 12 38.34 -29.06 -3.11
C VAL A 12 37.44 -28.15 -2.29
N GLU A 13 37.31 -28.41 -0.98
CA GLU A 13 36.50 -27.59 -0.07
C GLU A 13 36.96 -26.13 -0.09
N LYS A 14 38.27 -25.89 0.06
CA LYS A 14 38.84 -24.54 0.00
C LYS A 14 38.56 -23.84 -1.33
N VAL A 15 38.77 -24.52 -2.46
CA VAL A 15 38.52 -23.94 -3.78
C VAL A 15 37.04 -23.58 -3.96
N LEU A 16 36.13 -24.45 -3.53
CA LEU A 16 34.69 -24.19 -3.62
C LEU A 16 34.26 -23.03 -2.72
N GLN A 17 34.81 -22.92 -1.51
CA GLN A 17 34.56 -21.77 -0.62
C GLN A 17 35.09 -20.47 -1.21
N GLU A 18 36.31 -20.47 -1.77
CA GLU A 18 36.87 -19.29 -2.45
C GLU A 18 36.03 -18.89 -3.67
N LEU A 19 35.61 -19.85 -4.50
CA LEU A 19 34.72 -19.59 -5.62
C LEU A 19 33.39 -18.99 -5.15
N LEU A 20 32.80 -19.53 -4.07
CA LEU A 20 31.59 -18.98 -3.49
C LEU A 20 31.77 -17.53 -3.01
N GLN A 21 32.88 -17.24 -2.32
CA GLN A 21 33.20 -15.87 -1.88
C GLN A 21 33.35 -14.93 -3.09
N VAL A 22 34.06 -15.37 -4.14
CA VAL A 22 34.22 -14.59 -5.37
C VAL A 22 32.88 -14.38 -6.10
N LEU A 23 32.00 -15.37 -6.10
CA LEU A 23 30.66 -15.27 -6.69
C LEU A 23 29.72 -14.34 -5.91
N ILE A 24 29.98 -14.05 -4.63
CA ILE A 24 29.14 -13.15 -3.83
C ILE A 24 29.78 -11.75 -3.73
N ASN A 25 31.11 -11.67 -3.83
CA ASN A 25 31.87 -10.44 -3.71
C ASN A 25 31.91 -9.65 -5.01
N HIS A 26 30.87 -8.83 -5.22
CA HIS A 26 30.78 -7.87 -6.33
C HIS A 26 31.31 -6.48 -5.96
N SER A 27 31.97 -6.32 -4.81
CA SER A 27 32.32 -5.00 -4.28
C SER A 27 33.28 -4.24 -5.20
N GLN A 28 33.08 -2.93 -5.35
CA GLN A 28 34.10 -2.01 -5.87
C GLN A 28 35.16 -1.65 -4.81
N GLN A 29 35.10 -2.22 -3.59
CA GLN A 29 35.79 -1.69 -2.40
C GLN A 29 36.49 -2.76 -1.51
N CYS A 30 37.07 -3.82 -2.07
CA CYS A 30 37.91 -4.72 -1.26
C CYS A 30 39.41 -4.35 -1.38
N LEU A 31 39.96 -3.78 -0.30
CA LEU A 31 41.38 -3.48 -0.09
C LEU A 31 42.19 -4.78 0.09
N SER A 32 42.60 -5.40 -1.02
CA SER A 32 43.66 -6.42 -1.07
C SER A 32 44.72 -6.01 -2.09
N PRO A 33 46.03 -6.09 -1.77
CA PRO A 33 47.08 -5.52 -2.61
C PRO A 33 47.36 -6.29 -3.92
N PHE A 34 46.73 -7.45 -4.16
CA PHE A 34 47.06 -8.29 -5.33
C PHE A 34 45.91 -8.54 -6.33
N ILE A 35 44.66 -8.14 -6.03
CA ILE A 35 43.48 -8.41 -6.88
C ILE A 35 42.70 -7.10 -7.09
N LYS A 36 43.32 -6.11 -7.75
CA LYS A 36 42.85 -4.73 -7.61
C LYS A 36 41.86 -4.23 -8.65
N ASP A 37 41.67 -4.88 -9.80
CA ASP A 37 41.01 -4.14 -10.89
C ASP A 37 39.64 -4.65 -11.35
N TRP A 38 39.22 -5.90 -11.06
CA TRP A 38 37.97 -6.41 -11.65
C TRP A 38 37.22 -7.51 -10.87
N PRO A 39 36.71 -7.25 -9.65
CA PRO A 39 35.92 -8.22 -8.87
C PRO A 39 34.71 -8.75 -9.65
N ARG A 40 34.11 -7.90 -10.50
CA ARG A 40 33.04 -8.25 -11.44
C ARG A 40 33.46 -9.32 -12.45
N LEU A 41 34.69 -9.23 -12.98
CA LEU A 41 35.23 -10.18 -13.96
C LEU A 41 35.61 -11.51 -13.30
N LEU A 42 36.16 -11.47 -12.09
CA LEU A 42 36.48 -12.68 -11.33
C LEU A 42 35.24 -13.49 -11.00
N ALA A 43 34.15 -12.81 -10.63
CA ALA A 43 32.86 -13.45 -10.39
C ALA A 43 32.32 -14.17 -11.63
N LEU A 44 32.47 -13.55 -12.82
CA LEU A 44 32.14 -14.19 -14.10
C LEU A 44 33.02 -15.39 -14.42
N ALA A 45 34.34 -15.26 -14.21
CA ALA A 45 35.27 -16.35 -14.42
C ALA A 45 34.96 -17.54 -13.50
N ALA A 46 34.65 -17.27 -12.23
CA ALA A 46 34.21 -18.27 -11.27
C ALA A 46 32.93 -18.98 -11.75
N ALA A 47 31.93 -18.22 -12.20
CA ALA A 47 30.68 -18.79 -12.74
C ALA A 47 30.92 -19.65 -13.99
N LYS A 48 31.89 -19.30 -14.84
CA LYS A 48 32.27 -20.06 -16.04
C LYS A 48 33.03 -21.35 -15.72
N VAL A 49 33.89 -21.34 -14.71
CA VAL A 49 34.71 -22.50 -14.31
C VAL A 49 33.89 -23.54 -13.55
N LEU A 50 32.89 -23.11 -12.77
CA LEU A 50 32.11 -24.01 -11.91
C LEU A 50 31.53 -25.24 -12.65
N PRO A 51 30.91 -25.11 -13.84
CA PRO A 51 30.38 -26.24 -14.60
C PRO A 51 31.43 -27.25 -15.06
N GLU A 52 32.67 -26.79 -15.30
CA GLU A 52 33.77 -27.67 -15.69
C GLU A 52 34.25 -28.51 -14.52
N ILE A 53 34.39 -27.91 -13.34
CA ILE A 53 34.89 -28.61 -12.15
C ILE A 53 33.82 -29.50 -11.49
N LEU A 54 32.53 -29.18 -11.64
CA LEU A 54 31.42 -30.02 -11.15
C LEU A 54 31.37 -31.41 -11.80
N GLN A 55 32.04 -31.60 -12.94
CA GLN A 55 32.18 -32.92 -13.60
C GLN A 55 33.10 -33.86 -12.82
N LEU A 56 33.87 -33.35 -11.85
CA LEU A 56 34.79 -34.14 -11.03
C LEU A 56 34.03 -34.73 -9.82
N PRO A 57 34.07 -36.06 -9.58
CA PRO A 57 33.30 -36.70 -8.51
C PRO A 57 33.58 -36.16 -7.10
N LEU A 58 34.83 -35.81 -6.80
CA LEU A 58 35.22 -35.23 -5.52
C LEU A 58 34.61 -33.83 -5.33
N VAL A 59 34.61 -33.00 -6.37
CA VAL A 59 34.01 -31.67 -6.37
C VAL A 59 32.51 -31.76 -6.20
N LEU A 60 31.86 -32.72 -6.87
CA LEU A 60 30.43 -32.92 -6.76
C LEU A 60 29.99 -33.19 -5.32
N LYS A 61 30.74 -34.03 -4.60
CA LYS A 61 30.44 -34.37 -3.21
C LYS A 61 30.53 -33.15 -2.28
N GLU A 62 31.56 -32.33 -2.41
CA GLU A 62 31.72 -31.12 -1.60
C GLU A 62 30.72 -30.02 -2.04
N ALA A 63 30.42 -29.91 -3.33
CA ALA A 63 29.44 -28.98 -3.86
C ALA A 63 28.01 -29.27 -3.35
N GLN A 64 27.68 -30.53 -3.04
CA GLN A 64 26.40 -30.87 -2.41
C GLN A 64 26.24 -30.21 -1.03
N ALA A 65 27.32 -30.10 -0.25
CA ALA A 65 27.28 -29.52 1.10
C ALA A 65 27.00 -28.01 1.08
N ILE A 66 27.43 -27.31 0.04
CA ILE A 66 27.26 -25.86 -0.14
C ILE A 66 26.35 -25.49 -1.31
N PHE A 67 25.57 -26.46 -1.81
CA PHE A 67 24.68 -26.26 -2.94
C PHE A 67 23.76 -25.04 -2.75
N PRO A 68 23.10 -24.84 -1.59
CA PRO A 68 22.22 -23.70 -1.36
C PRO A 68 22.90 -22.35 -1.62
N GLN A 69 24.13 -22.18 -1.14
CA GLN A 69 24.89 -20.94 -1.28
C GLN A 69 25.38 -20.77 -2.72
N LEU A 70 25.90 -21.85 -3.34
CA LEU A 70 26.33 -21.81 -4.75
C LEU A 70 25.17 -21.48 -5.68
N PHE A 71 24.00 -22.06 -5.45
CA PHE A 71 22.82 -21.83 -6.26
C PHE A 71 22.36 -20.36 -6.19
N VAL A 72 22.22 -19.81 -4.97
CA VAL A 72 21.87 -18.40 -4.79
C VAL A 72 22.92 -17.51 -5.44
N ALA A 73 24.20 -17.74 -5.18
CA ALA A 73 25.30 -16.95 -5.74
C ALA A 73 25.28 -16.93 -7.28
N LEU A 74 25.11 -18.09 -7.93
CA LEU A 74 24.99 -18.16 -9.39
C LEU A 74 23.75 -17.43 -9.93
N LEU A 75 22.61 -17.50 -9.24
CA LEU A 75 21.41 -16.76 -9.66
C LEU A 75 21.63 -15.25 -9.57
N LEU A 76 22.32 -14.77 -8.52
CA LEU A 76 22.74 -13.38 -8.41
C LEU A 76 23.70 -13.01 -9.54
N GLN A 77 24.61 -13.91 -9.95
CA GLN A 77 25.48 -13.69 -11.12
C GLN A 77 24.70 -13.51 -12.41
N VAL A 78 23.67 -14.32 -12.68
CA VAL A 78 22.83 -14.14 -13.88
C VAL A 78 22.30 -12.70 -13.94
N SER A 79 21.83 -12.20 -12.80
CA SER A 79 21.27 -10.86 -12.68
C SER A 79 22.30 -9.75 -12.81
N PHE A 80 23.52 -10.04 -12.40
CA PHE A 80 24.64 -9.12 -12.52
C PHE A 80 25.15 -9.02 -13.95
N THR A 81 25.14 -10.13 -14.70
CA THR A 81 25.60 -10.17 -16.09
C THR A 81 24.75 -9.30 -17.03
N THR A 82 23.48 -9.01 -16.68
CA THR A 82 22.65 -8.06 -17.44
C THR A 82 23.15 -6.62 -17.35
N LYS A 83 24.01 -6.31 -16.35
CA LYS A 83 24.52 -4.97 -16.03
C LYS A 83 25.99 -4.78 -16.42
N LEU A 84 26.57 -5.68 -17.21
CA LEU A 84 27.97 -5.58 -17.63
C LEU A 84 28.16 -4.47 -18.66
N MET A 85 29.29 -3.75 -18.55
CA MET A 85 29.74 -2.79 -19.54
C MET A 85 30.36 -3.53 -20.74
N ARG A 86 30.32 -2.91 -21.93
CA ARG A 86 30.90 -3.51 -23.14
C ARG A 86 32.38 -3.88 -22.96
N GLN A 87 33.18 -2.99 -22.36
CA GLN A 87 34.60 -3.22 -22.08
C GLN A 87 34.86 -4.45 -21.18
N GLU A 88 33.99 -4.70 -20.20
CA GLU A 88 34.10 -5.87 -19.32
C GLU A 88 33.87 -7.18 -20.08
N VAL A 89 32.95 -7.16 -21.06
CA VAL A 89 32.69 -8.29 -21.95
C VAL A 89 33.87 -8.50 -22.91
N GLU A 90 34.43 -7.43 -23.47
CA GLU A 90 35.57 -7.49 -24.39
C GLU A 90 36.81 -8.13 -23.73
N ILE A 91 37.15 -7.73 -22.48
CA ILE A 91 38.33 -8.22 -21.75
C ILE A 91 38.30 -9.74 -21.52
N LEU A 92 37.18 -10.29 -21.05
CA LEU A 92 37.09 -11.71 -20.71
C LEU A 92 36.69 -12.61 -21.89
N TRP A 93 35.95 -12.06 -22.85
CA TRP A 93 35.15 -12.89 -23.76
C TRP A 93 35.59 -12.77 -25.22
N GLU A 94 36.14 -11.63 -25.66
CA GLU A 94 36.59 -11.48 -27.05
C GLU A 94 38.02 -12.00 -27.27
N GLN A 95 38.88 -12.00 -26.24
CA GLN A 95 40.25 -12.54 -26.36
C GLN A 95 40.29 -14.09 -26.40
N HIS A 96 39.24 -14.78 -25.96
CA HIS A 96 39.17 -16.24 -25.91
C HIS A 96 38.00 -16.74 -26.77
N GLN A 97 38.20 -16.74 -28.10
CA GLN A 97 37.25 -17.08 -29.17
C GLN A 97 36.64 -18.50 -29.15
N GLU A 98 36.67 -19.26 -28.06
CA GLU A 98 36.36 -20.69 -28.13
C GLU A 98 34.91 -21.09 -27.81
N HIS A 99 34.02 -20.30 -27.19
CA HIS A 99 32.66 -20.79 -26.88
C HIS A 99 31.53 -19.75 -27.07
N GLN A 100 30.47 -20.18 -27.79
CA GLN A 100 29.40 -19.43 -28.47
C GLN A 100 28.35 -18.70 -27.58
N LEU A 101 28.49 -18.70 -26.24
CA LEU A 101 27.46 -18.20 -25.32
C LEU A 101 27.81 -16.81 -24.79
N THR A 102 26.83 -15.92 -24.65
CA THR A 102 27.01 -14.62 -23.98
C THR A 102 27.23 -14.81 -22.46
N PRO A 103 27.80 -13.83 -21.73
CA PRO A 103 28.03 -13.96 -20.28
C PRO A 103 26.80 -14.39 -19.48
N ILE A 104 25.64 -13.81 -19.80
CA ILE A 104 24.35 -14.18 -19.17
C ILE A 104 23.93 -15.61 -19.48
N ARG A 105 24.11 -16.07 -20.72
CA ARG A 105 23.82 -17.45 -21.11
C ARG A 105 24.79 -18.42 -20.44
N SER A 106 26.05 -18.04 -20.25
CA SER A 106 27.03 -18.82 -19.51
C SER A 106 26.65 -18.97 -18.04
N ALA A 107 26.23 -17.89 -17.38
CA ALA A 107 25.77 -17.93 -15.99
C ALA A 107 24.50 -18.78 -15.83
N VAL A 108 23.53 -18.65 -16.75
CA VAL A 108 22.34 -19.50 -16.78
C VAL A 108 22.73 -20.97 -17.01
N GLN A 109 23.64 -21.23 -17.95
CA GLN A 109 24.13 -22.59 -18.18
C GLN A 109 24.81 -23.17 -16.94
N ALA A 110 25.56 -22.36 -16.19
CA ALA A 110 26.15 -22.80 -14.94
C ALA A 110 25.11 -23.18 -13.88
N LEU A 111 24.03 -22.40 -13.77
CA LEU A 111 22.91 -22.73 -12.89
C LEU A 111 22.22 -24.04 -13.32
N LYS A 112 22.02 -24.24 -14.62
CA LYS A 112 21.45 -25.48 -15.18
C LYS A 112 22.33 -26.69 -14.88
N VAL A 113 23.64 -26.59 -15.11
CA VAL A 113 24.60 -27.67 -14.82
C VAL A 113 24.62 -28.00 -13.32
N LEU A 114 24.60 -26.98 -12.45
CA LEU A 114 24.52 -27.20 -11.01
C LEU A 114 23.25 -27.99 -10.65
N LEU A 115 22.07 -27.59 -11.14
CA LEU A 115 20.82 -28.33 -10.88
C LEU A 115 20.88 -29.77 -11.37
N CYS A 116 21.37 -30.01 -12.59
CA CYS A 116 21.52 -31.36 -13.13
C CYS A 116 22.48 -32.21 -12.30
N SER A 117 23.60 -31.63 -11.87
CA SER A 117 24.61 -32.32 -11.05
C SER A 117 24.06 -32.76 -9.69
N MET A 118 23.07 -32.04 -9.16
CA MET A 118 22.40 -32.36 -7.89
C MET A 118 21.19 -33.28 -8.05
N GLY A 119 20.90 -33.74 -9.28
CA GLY A 119 19.73 -34.58 -9.56
C GLY A 119 18.40 -33.83 -9.56
N LEU A 120 18.42 -32.50 -9.66
CA LEU A 120 17.23 -31.63 -9.64
C LEU A 120 16.61 -31.45 -11.04
N GLN A 121 16.54 -32.55 -11.80
CA GLN A 121 16.05 -32.56 -13.18
C GLN A 121 14.58 -32.12 -13.28
N ARG A 122 13.74 -32.51 -12.31
CA ARG A 122 12.33 -32.09 -12.25
C ARG A 122 12.18 -30.58 -12.07
N GLN A 123 13.02 -29.96 -11.24
CA GLN A 123 13.01 -28.52 -11.03
C GLN A 123 13.51 -27.79 -12.29
N MET A 124 14.54 -28.33 -12.94
CA MET A 124 15.05 -27.84 -14.21
C MET A 124 13.96 -27.79 -15.30
N GLU A 125 13.18 -28.85 -15.41
CA GLU A 125 12.03 -28.97 -16.34
C GLU A 125 10.89 -28.03 -15.95
N ALA A 126 10.50 -27.99 -14.67
CA ALA A 126 9.44 -27.11 -14.18
C ALA A 126 9.73 -25.62 -14.40
N ILE A 127 11.01 -25.20 -14.33
CA ILE A 127 11.42 -23.84 -14.67
C ILE A 127 11.30 -23.59 -16.18
N GLN A 128 11.64 -24.58 -17.02
CA GLN A 128 11.52 -24.46 -18.48
C GLN A 128 10.04 -24.38 -18.93
N GLU A 129 9.17 -25.20 -18.36
CA GLU A 129 7.73 -25.23 -18.67
C GLU A 129 7.04 -23.89 -18.35
N GLN A 130 7.51 -23.19 -17.31
CA GLN A 130 7.03 -21.86 -16.94
C GLN A 130 7.78 -20.72 -17.68
N GLY A 131 8.64 -21.05 -18.65
CA GLY A 131 9.43 -20.06 -19.41
C GLY A 131 10.50 -19.32 -18.59
N GLY A 132 10.82 -19.81 -17.38
CA GLY A 132 11.71 -19.13 -16.44
C GLY A 132 13.13 -18.96 -16.98
N TRP A 133 13.67 -19.96 -17.69
CA TRP A 133 15.01 -19.89 -18.27
C TRP A 133 15.14 -18.80 -19.34
N ASP A 134 14.14 -18.67 -20.20
CA ASP A 134 14.11 -17.65 -21.24
C ASP A 134 13.87 -16.26 -20.62
N ALA A 135 13.00 -16.19 -19.61
CA ALA A 135 12.74 -14.96 -18.89
C ALA A 135 13.99 -14.40 -18.18
N LEU A 136 14.85 -15.26 -17.61
CA LEU A 136 16.11 -14.85 -16.98
C LEU A 136 17.09 -14.19 -17.97
N LEU A 137 17.05 -14.57 -19.25
CA LEU A 137 17.95 -14.05 -20.28
C LEU A 137 17.52 -12.67 -20.80
N SER A 138 16.29 -12.26 -20.53
CA SER A 138 15.70 -11.02 -21.03
C SER A 138 15.82 -9.90 -20.00
N THR A 139 16.29 -8.73 -20.40
CA THR A 139 16.40 -7.56 -19.51
C THR A 139 15.05 -7.02 -19.04
N VAL A 140 13.96 -7.32 -19.76
CA VAL A 140 12.60 -6.87 -19.43
C VAL A 140 11.93 -7.83 -18.45
N THR A 141 12.08 -9.13 -18.66
CA THR A 141 11.38 -10.17 -17.86
C THR A 141 12.30 -10.84 -16.84
N HIS A 142 13.52 -10.34 -16.66
CA HIS A 142 14.54 -10.93 -15.81
C HIS A 142 14.02 -11.29 -14.41
N LEU A 143 13.39 -10.32 -13.73
CA LEU A 143 12.85 -10.52 -12.38
C LEU A 143 11.68 -11.51 -12.34
N GLN A 144 10.90 -11.62 -13.42
CA GLN A 144 9.87 -12.66 -13.54
C GLN A 144 10.51 -14.05 -13.65
N GLY A 145 11.63 -14.17 -14.38
CA GLY A 145 12.43 -15.38 -14.40
C GLY A 145 12.94 -15.77 -13.00
N VAL A 146 13.44 -14.80 -12.23
CA VAL A 146 13.86 -15.01 -10.83
C VAL A 146 12.68 -15.46 -9.97
N GLN A 147 11.49 -14.88 -10.13
CA GLN A 147 10.28 -15.31 -9.42
C GLN A 147 9.92 -16.76 -9.73
N VAL A 148 9.95 -17.17 -11.00
CA VAL A 148 9.68 -18.56 -11.41
C VAL A 148 10.68 -19.51 -10.77
N VAL A 149 11.98 -19.18 -10.82
CA VAL A 149 13.03 -19.98 -10.17
C VAL A 149 12.78 -20.11 -8.68
N ALA A 150 12.57 -18.99 -7.97
CA ALA A 150 12.35 -18.99 -6.53
C ALA A 150 11.12 -19.81 -6.13
N ARG A 151 10.04 -19.70 -6.91
CA ARG A 151 8.82 -20.49 -6.70
C ARG A 151 9.06 -21.99 -6.85
N VAL A 152 9.85 -22.41 -7.84
CA VAL A 152 10.20 -23.83 -8.01
C VAL A 152 11.11 -24.31 -6.87
N MET A 153 12.08 -23.49 -6.45
CA MET A 153 13.02 -23.84 -5.39
C MET A 153 12.37 -23.89 -4.00
N ARG A 154 11.29 -23.13 -3.77
CA ARG A 154 10.49 -23.19 -2.54
C ARG A 154 9.88 -24.57 -2.28
N GLU A 155 9.64 -25.35 -3.34
CA GLU A 155 9.07 -26.69 -3.27
C GLU A 155 10.11 -27.79 -2.99
N LEU A 156 11.38 -27.42 -2.81
CA LEU A 156 12.44 -28.37 -2.45
C LEU A 156 12.30 -28.88 -1.00
N PRO A 157 12.91 -30.04 -0.69
CA PRO A 157 13.02 -30.52 0.69
C PRO A 157 13.67 -29.46 1.61
N GLY A 158 13.24 -29.42 2.88
CA GLY A 158 13.75 -28.47 3.88
C GLY A 158 15.29 -28.42 3.98
N ALA A 159 15.95 -29.57 3.84
CA ALA A 159 17.41 -29.68 3.86
C ALA A 159 18.13 -28.80 2.80
N LEU A 160 17.50 -28.51 1.66
CA LEU A 160 18.04 -27.60 0.64
C LEU A 160 17.42 -26.21 0.74
N ARG A 161 16.11 -26.18 0.99
CA ARG A 161 15.29 -24.96 1.03
C ARG A 161 15.66 -24.03 2.19
N ASP A 162 15.84 -24.56 3.39
CA ASP A 162 16.04 -23.77 4.61
C ASP A 162 17.42 -23.08 4.62
N PRO A 163 18.53 -23.73 4.21
CA PRO A 163 19.80 -23.03 4.06
C PRO A 163 19.81 -21.97 2.95
N MET A 164 19.07 -22.16 1.84
CA MET A 164 18.92 -21.11 0.81
C MET A 164 18.22 -19.88 1.40
N PHE A 165 17.14 -20.10 2.13
CA PHE A 165 16.41 -19.04 2.81
C PHE A 165 17.27 -18.29 3.82
N HIS A 166 17.97 -19.02 4.69
CA HIS A 166 18.89 -18.43 5.65
C HIS A 166 19.98 -17.60 4.96
N HIS A 167 20.56 -18.12 3.87
CA HIS A 167 21.58 -17.40 3.12
C HIS A 167 21.04 -16.09 2.52
N LEU A 168 19.82 -16.08 1.97
CA LEU A 168 19.17 -14.86 1.47
C LEU A 168 18.94 -13.82 2.57
N VAL A 169 18.48 -14.27 3.75
CA VAL A 169 18.30 -13.39 4.92
C VAL A 169 19.64 -12.77 5.33
N VAL A 170 20.71 -13.57 5.41
CA VAL A 170 22.05 -13.08 5.76
C VAL A 170 22.54 -12.07 4.73
N LEU A 171 22.42 -12.38 3.43
CA LEU A 171 22.81 -11.46 2.35
C LEU A 171 22.09 -10.12 2.49
N LEU A 172 20.76 -10.12 2.55
CA LEU A 172 19.96 -8.90 2.62
C LEU A 172 20.15 -8.12 3.93
N SER A 173 20.63 -8.77 5.00
CA SER A 173 20.94 -8.12 6.27
C SER A 173 22.31 -7.44 6.29
N THR A 174 23.25 -7.85 5.44
CA THR A 174 24.68 -7.50 5.60
C THR A 174 25.20 -6.58 4.50
N SER A 175 24.38 -6.25 3.50
CA SER A 175 24.90 -5.70 2.26
C SER A 175 23.88 -4.88 1.48
N PHE A 176 24.37 -3.80 0.84
CA PHE A 176 23.64 -3.01 -0.14
C PHE A 176 24.35 -3.06 -1.50
N TYR A 177 23.93 -3.96 -2.39
CA TYR A 177 24.57 -4.16 -3.71
C TYR A 177 23.56 -4.28 -4.85
N SER A 178 24.07 -4.29 -6.09
CA SER A 178 23.26 -4.38 -7.31
C SER A 178 22.33 -5.61 -7.43
N TRP A 179 22.44 -6.60 -6.54
CA TRP A 179 21.66 -7.83 -6.50
C TRP A 179 20.50 -7.82 -5.49
N GLU A 180 20.35 -6.78 -4.66
CA GLU A 180 19.33 -6.71 -3.60
C GLU A 180 17.93 -7.01 -4.13
N MET A 181 17.57 -6.42 -5.28
CA MET A 181 16.25 -6.62 -5.89
C MET A 181 16.00 -8.08 -6.25
N VAL A 182 17.02 -8.80 -6.73
CA VAL A 182 16.93 -10.22 -7.09
C VAL A 182 16.82 -11.07 -5.84
N ALA A 183 17.66 -10.79 -4.83
CA ALA A 183 17.61 -11.49 -3.55
C ALA A 183 16.26 -11.26 -2.85
N MET A 184 15.72 -10.03 -2.89
CA MET A 184 14.42 -9.70 -2.33
C MET A 184 13.28 -10.41 -3.08
N VAL A 185 13.32 -10.44 -4.42
CA VAL A 185 12.36 -11.23 -5.22
C VAL A 185 12.36 -12.69 -4.76
N PHE A 186 13.55 -13.28 -4.62
CA PHE A 186 13.67 -14.66 -4.18
C PHE A 186 13.13 -14.86 -2.76
N LEU A 187 13.55 -13.99 -1.83
CA LEU A 187 13.13 -14.05 -0.44
C LEU A 187 11.60 -13.97 -0.34
N VAL A 188 10.97 -13.01 -1.03
CA VAL A 188 9.51 -12.80 -1.00
C VAL A 188 8.75 -14.02 -1.49
N GLU A 189 9.19 -14.68 -2.57
CA GLU A 189 8.55 -15.92 -3.03
C GLU A 189 8.71 -17.05 -2.00
N MET A 190 9.86 -17.14 -1.31
CA MET A 190 10.11 -18.13 -0.26
C MET A 190 9.23 -17.90 0.99
N LEU A 191 9.01 -16.64 1.39
CA LEU A 191 8.21 -16.27 2.57
C LEU A 191 6.76 -16.81 2.53
N GLU A 192 6.24 -17.20 1.37
CA GLU A 192 4.90 -17.78 1.26
C GLU A 192 4.75 -19.10 2.04
N ARG A 193 5.81 -19.91 2.15
CA ARG A 193 5.75 -21.26 2.78
C ARG A 193 6.79 -21.52 3.85
N MET A 194 7.80 -20.66 3.97
CA MET A 194 8.88 -20.82 4.94
C MET A 194 8.43 -20.56 6.37
N ASP A 195 8.84 -21.40 7.33
CA ASP A 195 8.81 -21.02 8.74
C ASP A 195 9.84 -19.89 8.97
N VAL A 196 9.36 -18.77 9.50
CA VAL A 196 10.15 -17.56 9.72
C VAL A 196 10.50 -17.36 11.19
N SER A 197 10.11 -18.29 12.07
CA SER A 197 10.29 -18.17 13.53
C SER A 197 11.74 -17.96 13.94
N THR A 198 12.69 -18.65 13.31
CA THR A 198 14.13 -18.60 13.62
C THR A 198 14.82 -17.31 13.14
N GLU A 199 14.37 -16.74 12.02
CA GLU A 199 14.98 -15.55 11.40
C GLU A 199 14.13 -14.27 11.59
N MET A 200 13.11 -14.35 12.45
CA MET A 200 12.07 -13.33 12.64
C MET A 200 12.62 -11.90 12.77
N HIS A 201 13.58 -11.69 13.67
CA HIS A 201 14.14 -10.36 13.92
C HIS A 201 14.87 -9.78 12.70
N ARG A 202 15.54 -10.64 11.93
CA ARG A 202 16.24 -10.21 10.71
C ARG A 202 15.26 -9.92 9.59
N ILE A 203 14.24 -10.76 9.40
CA ILE A 203 13.18 -10.52 8.41
C ILE A 203 12.46 -9.20 8.72
N PHE A 204 12.18 -8.94 10.01
CA PHE A 204 11.63 -7.66 10.45
C PHE A 204 12.52 -6.48 10.06
N ALA A 205 13.82 -6.54 10.38
CA ALA A 205 14.77 -5.49 10.04
C ALA A 205 14.92 -5.29 8.52
N ILE A 206 14.99 -6.38 7.75
CA ILE A 206 15.06 -6.35 6.28
C ILE A 206 13.81 -5.65 5.73
N LEU A 207 12.61 -6.16 6.00
CA LEU A 207 11.39 -5.64 5.40
C LEU A 207 11.13 -4.18 5.80
N THR A 208 11.43 -3.78 7.04
CA THR A 208 11.29 -2.37 7.44
C THR A 208 12.30 -1.46 6.74
N THR A 209 13.57 -1.89 6.61
CA THR A 209 14.62 -1.14 5.92
C THR A 209 14.28 -0.93 4.44
N TYR A 210 13.93 -2.01 3.74
CA TYR A 210 13.66 -1.94 2.30
C TYR A 210 12.30 -1.31 1.95
N LEU A 211 11.36 -1.22 2.90
CA LEU A 211 10.14 -0.43 2.71
C LEU A 211 10.43 1.07 2.60
N GLN A 212 11.52 1.54 3.20
CA GLN A 212 11.99 2.93 3.11
C GLN A 212 12.90 3.17 1.88
N SER A 213 12.99 2.20 0.97
CA SER A 213 13.78 2.34 -0.26
C SER A 213 13.20 3.41 -1.18
N GLN A 214 14.07 4.14 -1.87
CA GLN A 214 13.67 5.07 -2.94
C GLN A 214 13.14 4.35 -4.20
N SER A 215 13.33 3.02 -4.30
CA SER A 215 12.84 2.22 -5.41
C SER A 215 11.40 1.76 -5.14
N VAL A 216 10.44 2.31 -5.88
CA VAL A 216 9.03 1.87 -5.83
C VAL A 216 8.90 0.36 -6.05
N GLY A 217 9.68 -0.21 -6.99
CA GLY A 217 9.70 -1.65 -7.23
C GLY A 217 10.16 -2.47 -6.01
N MET A 218 11.16 -1.97 -5.26
CA MET A 218 11.58 -2.59 -4.01
C MET A 218 10.49 -2.50 -2.94
N GLN A 219 9.88 -1.33 -2.77
CA GLN A 219 8.78 -1.13 -1.82
C GLN A 219 7.60 -2.08 -2.10
N GLN A 220 7.23 -2.23 -3.37
CA GLN A 220 6.17 -3.15 -3.80
C GLN A 220 6.50 -4.61 -3.50
N LEU A 221 7.76 -5.04 -3.72
CA LEU A 221 8.21 -6.39 -3.35
C LEU A 221 8.13 -6.63 -1.84
N VAL A 222 8.58 -5.67 -1.05
CA VAL A 222 8.54 -5.73 0.41
C VAL A 222 7.10 -5.82 0.91
N LEU A 223 6.21 -4.96 0.40
CA LEU A 223 4.78 -5.00 0.74
C LEU A 223 4.14 -6.33 0.35
N ARG A 224 4.51 -6.91 -0.79
CA ARG A 224 4.07 -8.25 -1.18
C ARG A 224 4.57 -9.31 -0.19
N GLY A 225 5.82 -9.23 0.27
CA GLY A 225 6.37 -10.08 1.33
C GLY A 225 5.57 -9.95 2.63
N MET A 226 5.31 -8.72 3.07
CA MET A 226 4.46 -8.45 4.24
C MET A 226 3.04 -9.00 4.07
N LEU A 227 2.46 -8.91 2.87
CA LEU A 227 1.15 -9.48 2.55
C LEU A 227 1.15 -11.01 2.69
N HIS A 228 2.20 -11.71 2.21
CA HIS A 228 2.33 -13.16 2.43
C HIS A 228 2.39 -13.51 3.91
N LEU A 229 3.18 -12.77 4.69
CA LEU A 229 3.27 -12.96 6.13
C LEU A 229 1.93 -12.64 6.81
N SER A 230 1.19 -11.63 6.35
CA SER A 230 -0.06 -11.21 6.97
C SER A 230 -1.19 -12.23 6.94
N LYS A 231 -1.10 -13.24 6.08
CA LYS A 231 -2.14 -14.28 5.92
C LYS A 231 -1.92 -15.47 6.87
N ARG A 232 -0.80 -15.51 7.58
CA ARG A 232 -0.37 -16.69 8.32
C ARG A 232 -0.55 -16.46 9.82
N GLN A 233 -0.96 -17.52 10.52
CA GLN A 233 -1.22 -17.43 11.96
C GLN A 233 0.07 -17.46 12.79
N ASP A 234 1.12 -18.14 12.30
CA ASP A 234 2.42 -18.26 12.98
C ASP A 234 3.20 -16.93 13.01
N THR A 235 2.94 -16.05 12.05
CA THR A 235 3.52 -14.71 11.96
C THR A 235 2.73 -13.65 12.73
N ALA A 236 1.52 -13.96 13.21
CA ALA A 236 0.61 -13.00 13.84
C ALA A 236 1.23 -12.22 15.01
N ARG A 237 2.17 -12.85 15.74
CA ARG A 237 2.91 -12.21 16.86
C ARG A 237 3.89 -11.13 16.42
N ILE A 238 4.30 -11.15 15.16
CA ILE A 238 5.37 -10.31 14.59
C ILE A 238 4.77 -9.13 13.85
N ILE A 239 3.57 -9.30 13.30
CA ILE A 239 2.94 -8.28 12.48
C ILE A 239 2.69 -6.94 13.21
N PRO A 240 2.41 -6.92 14.54
CA PRO A 240 2.36 -5.68 15.31
C PRO A 240 3.55 -4.74 15.09
N PHE A 241 4.77 -5.28 14.95
CA PHE A 241 5.97 -4.48 14.78
C PHE A 241 6.01 -3.76 13.42
N PHE A 242 5.32 -4.27 12.39
CA PHE A 242 5.24 -3.64 11.08
C PHE A 242 4.14 -2.59 10.98
N LEU A 243 3.22 -2.51 11.95
CA LEU A 243 2.05 -1.63 11.87
C LEU A 243 2.42 -0.16 11.62
N PRO A 244 3.38 0.46 12.33
CA PRO A 244 3.73 1.85 12.04
C PRO A 244 4.17 2.04 10.58
N CYS A 245 5.04 1.16 10.08
CA CYS A 245 5.54 1.27 8.71
C CYS A 245 4.45 1.07 7.66
N ILE A 246 3.51 0.15 7.89
CA ILE A 246 2.36 -0.05 6.99
C ILE A 246 1.43 1.19 7.01
N MET A 247 1.45 1.98 8.10
CA MET A 247 0.55 3.13 8.26
C MET A 247 1.00 4.28 7.42
N ASP A 248 2.30 4.48 7.38
CA ASP A 248 2.93 5.51 6.57
C ASP A 248 2.61 5.25 5.08
N GLN A 249 2.57 3.97 4.67
CA GLN A 249 2.20 3.58 3.31
C GLN A 249 0.75 3.90 2.94
N LEU A 250 -0.15 4.17 3.89
CA LEU A 250 -1.51 4.62 3.56
C LEU A 250 -1.58 6.08 3.12
N GLN A 251 -0.60 6.91 3.49
CA GLN A 251 -0.66 8.36 3.22
C GLN A 251 0.24 8.76 2.06
N ASP A 252 1.48 8.29 2.04
CA ASP A 252 2.52 8.84 1.16
C ASP A 252 2.82 7.98 -0.07
N ALA A 253 2.20 6.79 -0.18
CA ALA A 253 2.53 5.82 -1.23
C ALA A 253 1.56 5.84 -2.42
N ASP A 254 1.99 5.22 -3.53
CA ASP A 254 1.15 5.03 -4.71
C ASP A 254 -0.10 4.17 -4.41
N SER A 255 -1.09 4.18 -5.30
CA SER A 255 -2.36 3.46 -5.08
C SER A 255 -2.19 1.94 -4.97
N ASN A 256 -1.18 1.34 -5.60
CA ASN A 256 -0.92 -0.10 -5.49
C ASN A 256 -0.34 -0.44 -4.10
N ALA A 257 0.61 0.35 -3.63
CA ALA A 257 1.14 0.21 -2.27
C ALA A 257 0.03 0.38 -1.22
N ARG A 258 -0.85 1.39 -1.38
CA ARG A 258 -2.02 1.59 -0.51
C ARG A 258 -2.98 0.41 -0.53
N ALA A 259 -3.28 -0.14 -1.70
CA ALA A 259 -4.15 -1.30 -1.83
C ALA A 259 -3.57 -2.53 -1.10
N VAL A 260 -2.26 -2.80 -1.25
CA VAL A 260 -1.59 -3.91 -0.55
C VAL A 260 -1.60 -3.69 0.98
N SER A 261 -1.36 -2.46 1.44
CA SER A 261 -1.42 -2.10 2.87
C SER A 261 -2.81 -2.31 3.47
N LEU A 262 -3.88 -1.94 2.74
CA LEU A 262 -5.26 -2.21 3.13
C LEU A 262 -5.56 -3.71 3.22
N LEU A 263 -5.05 -4.51 2.28
CA LEU A 263 -5.19 -5.97 2.32
C LEU A 263 -4.44 -6.60 3.47
N ILE A 264 -3.22 -6.11 3.77
CA ILE A 264 -2.46 -6.55 4.95
C ILE A 264 -3.34 -6.36 6.17
N PHE A 265 -3.85 -5.15 6.37
CA PHE A 265 -4.73 -4.84 7.49
C PHE A 265 -5.97 -5.69 7.61
N SER A 266 -6.64 -5.95 6.49
CA SER A 266 -7.79 -6.84 6.46
C SER A 266 -7.44 -8.22 7.00
N ASN A 267 -6.28 -8.77 6.65
CA ASN A 267 -5.82 -10.05 7.17
C ASN A 267 -5.49 -9.95 8.67
N LEU A 268 -4.92 -8.82 9.11
CA LEU A 268 -4.56 -8.60 10.52
C LEU A 268 -5.77 -8.56 11.44
N LEU A 269 -6.86 -7.91 11.03
CA LEU A 269 -8.09 -7.89 11.81
C LEU A 269 -8.65 -9.31 12.06
N GLN A 270 -8.35 -10.26 11.17
CA GLN A 270 -8.81 -11.64 11.33
C GLN A 270 -7.90 -12.51 12.20
N LEU A 271 -6.64 -12.10 12.41
CA LEU A 271 -5.60 -12.95 13.02
C LEU A 271 -5.10 -12.46 14.38
N LEU A 272 -5.32 -11.19 14.72
CA LEU A 272 -4.73 -10.57 15.91
C LEU A 272 -5.56 -10.77 17.18
N ASN A 273 -4.88 -10.68 18.34
CA ASN A 273 -5.50 -10.73 19.67
C ASN A 273 -6.18 -9.39 20.05
N GLU A 274 -6.97 -9.40 21.12
CA GLU A 274 -7.79 -8.26 21.57
C GLU A 274 -7.00 -6.94 21.73
N PHE A 275 -5.78 -6.99 22.28
CA PHE A 275 -4.94 -5.80 22.46
C PHE A 275 -4.57 -5.12 21.12
N MET A 276 -4.20 -5.92 20.13
CA MET A 276 -3.77 -5.38 18.83
C MET A 276 -4.95 -4.96 17.97
N LEU A 277 -6.11 -5.61 18.14
CA LEU A 277 -7.37 -5.13 17.58
C LEU A 277 -7.71 -3.74 18.14
N SER A 278 -7.49 -3.49 19.43
CA SER A 278 -7.68 -2.16 20.02
C SER A 278 -6.80 -1.09 19.33
N PHE A 279 -5.50 -1.36 19.13
CA PHE A 279 -4.62 -0.41 18.44
C PHE A 279 -5.09 -0.08 17.02
N ILE A 280 -5.37 -1.11 16.20
CA ILE A 280 -5.80 -0.90 14.81
C ILE A 280 -7.15 -0.16 14.77
N THR A 281 -8.09 -0.51 15.65
CA THR A 281 -9.42 0.10 15.69
C THR A 281 -9.43 1.52 16.25
N LEU A 282 -8.35 1.98 16.89
CA LEU A 282 -8.20 3.36 17.35
C LEU A 282 -7.51 4.26 16.31
N GLU A 283 -6.42 3.80 15.70
CA GLU A 283 -5.58 4.64 14.84
C GLU A 283 -6.02 4.65 13.37
N LEU A 284 -6.50 3.51 12.86
CA LEU A 284 -6.82 3.37 11.44
C LEU A 284 -8.08 4.14 11.00
N PRO A 285 -9.19 4.17 11.77
CA PRO A 285 -10.43 4.78 11.28
C PRO A 285 -10.29 6.24 10.93
N GLY A 286 -9.49 7.02 11.66
CA GLY A 286 -9.26 8.44 11.35
C GLY A 286 -8.49 8.67 10.04
N LYS A 287 -7.75 7.66 9.55
CA LYS A 287 -6.98 7.71 8.31
C LYS A 287 -7.77 7.22 7.09
N LEU A 288 -8.81 6.40 7.27
CA LEU A 288 -9.58 5.86 6.14
C LEU A 288 -10.35 6.92 5.34
N PRO A 289 -10.96 7.97 5.93
CA PRO A 289 -11.69 8.98 5.17
C PRO A 289 -10.94 9.60 3.99
N THR A 290 -9.61 9.77 4.09
CA THR A 290 -8.80 10.30 2.99
C THR A 290 -8.65 9.29 1.84
N LEU A 291 -8.67 7.99 2.14
CA LEU A 291 -8.58 6.90 1.16
C LEU A 291 -9.87 6.67 0.39
N LEU A 292 -11.01 7.09 0.95
CA LEU A 292 -12.30 7.04 0.25
C LEU A 292 -12.30 7.99 -0.96
N TYR A 293 -11.53 9.07 -0.91
CA TYR A 293 -11.37 10.00 -2.05
C TYR A 293 -10.29 9.54 -3.05
N ASP A 294 -9.75 8.32 -2.95
CA ASP A 294 -8.67 7.92 -3.85
C ASP A 294 -9.11 7.80 -5.32
N GLU A 295 -8.22 8.16 -6.24
CA GLU A 295 -8.46 7.98 -7.68
C GLU A 295 -8.63 6.50 -8.05
N SER A 296 -7.92 5.59 -7.37
CA SER A 296 -8.04 4.15 -7.59
C SER A 296 -9.32 3.60 -6.98
N SER A 297 -10.18 3.03 -7.81
CA SER A 297 -11.39 2.33 -7.39
C SER A 297 -11.09 1.17 -6.44
N THR A 298 -9.98 0.46 -6.65
CA THR A 298 -9.50 -0.60 -5.76
C THR A 298 -9.20 -0.08 -4.36
N VAL A 299 -8.53 1.08 -4.22
CA VAL A 299 -8.24 1.68 -2.91
C VAL A 299 -9.52 2.16 -2.23
N ARG A 300 -10.43 2.80 -2.96
CA ARG A 300 -11.76 3.19 -2.43
C ARG A 300 -12.54 1.98 -1.94
N GLN A 301 -12.62 0.92 -2.74
CA GLN A 301 -13.32 -0.31 -2.37
C GLN A 301 -12.70 -0.94 -1.11
N LEU A 302 -11.38 -1.19 -1.11
CA LEU A 302 -10.70 -1.85 -0.01
C LEU A 302 -10.77 -1.04 1.29
N SER A 303 -10.71 0.29 1.23
CA SER A 303 -10.83 1.15 2.41
C SER A 303 -12.24 1.09 3.01
N ILE A 304 -13.28 1.08 2.16
CA ILE A 304 -14.68 0.92 2.59
C ILE A 304 -14.93 -0.48 3.17
N ASP A 305 -14.42 -1.53 2.53
CA ASP A 305 -14.55 -2.92 3.02
C ASP A 305 -13.81 -3.10 4.36
N LEU A 306 -12.65 -2.47 4.52
CA LEU A 306 -11.90 -2.48 5.78
C LEU A 306 -12.64 -1.71 6.88
N PHE A 307 -13.22 -0.55 6.55
CA PHE A 307 -14.08 0.19 7.47
C PHE A 307 -15.27 -0.66 7.93
N PHE A 308 -15.98 -1.31 7.00
CA PHE A 308 -17.05 -2.26 7.29
C PHE A 308 -16.59 -3.37 8.24
N THR A 309 -15.44 -3.97 7.95
CA THR A 309 -14.87 -5.07 8.74
C THR A 309 -14.56 -4.63 10.16
N MET A 310 -14.00 -3.44 10.36
CA MET A 310 -13.71 -2.92 11.70
C MET A 310 -14.97 -2.75 12.56
N LEU A 311 -16.12 -2.40 11.97
CA LEU A 311 -17.37 -2.25 12.73
C LEU A 311 -17.82 -3.56 13.42
N SER A 312 -17.42 -4.72 12.90
CA SER A 312 -17.73 -6.01 13.54
C SER A 312 -16.77 -6.39 14.68
N PHE A 313 -15.59 -5.77 14.78
CA PHE A 313 -14.59 -6.09 15.81
C PHE A 313 -14.58 -5.11 16.99
N VAL A 314 -15.26 -3.97 16.88
CA VAL A 314 -15.21 -2.92 17.91
C VAL A 314 -16.23 -3.20 19.01
N GLU A 315 -15.72 -3.50 20.20
CA GLU A 315 -16.51 -3.67 21.43
C GLU A 315 -16.03 -2.70 22.53
N GLY A 316 -16.55 -2.84 23.75
CA GLY A 316 -15.97 -2.19 24.94
C GLY A 316 -15.79 -0.66 24.87
N GLN A 317 -14.58 -0.21 25.19
CA GLN A 317 -14.23 1.20 25.39
C GLN A 317 -14.04 1.94 24.05
N GLU A 318 -13.57 1.22 23.03
CA GLU A 318 -13.28 1.69 21.67
C GLU A 318 -14.55 2.08 20.91
N LYS A 319 -15.70 1.52 21.31
CA LYS A 319 -17.00 1.80 20.69
C LYS A 319 -17.34 3.28 20.62
N ARG A 320 -16.98 4.08 21.62
CA ARG A 320 -17.27 5.53 21.62
C ARG A 320 -16.44 6.27 20.57
N THR A 321 -15.17 5.94 20.45
CA THR A 321 -14.26 6.52 19.43
C THR A 321 -14.75 6.11 18.04
N MET A 322 -15.03 4.82 17.84
CA MET A 322 -15.56 4.32 16.57
C MET A 322 -16.90 4.97 16.21
N GLN A 323 -17.80 5.24 17.16
CA GLN A 323 -19.05 5.95 16.87
C GLN A 323 -18.81 7.34 16.27
N GLN A 324 -17.79 8.07 16.74
CA GLN A 324 -17.44 9.38 16.17
C GLN A 324 -16.96 9.24 14.73
N GLU A 325 -16.12 8.24 14.46
CA GLU A 325 -15.60 7.96 13.12
C GLU A 325 -16.67 7.44 12.16
N VAL A 326 -17.62 6.63 12.64
CA VAL A 326 -18.80 6.23 11.86
C VAL A 326 -19.59 7.46 11.48
N TYR A 327 -19.88 8.34 12.43
CA TYR A 327 -20.64 9.55 12.15
C TYR A 327 -19.94 10.48 11.16
N ARG A 328 -18.61 10.61 11.23
CA ARG A 328 -17.78 11.36 10.28
C ARG A 328 -17.77 10.71 8.90
N SER A 329 -17.84 9.39 8.81
CA SER A 329 -17.75 8.66 7.54
C SER A 329 -19.07 8.54 6.79
N LEU A 330 -20.22 8.78 7.44
CA LEU A 330 -21.55 8.59 6.82
C LEU A 330 -21.74 9.38 5.51
N VAL A 331 -21.29 10.63 5.43
CA VAL A 331 -21.43 11.41 4.18
C VAL A 331 -20.59 10.84 3.06
N LEU A 332 -19.37 10.41 3.36
CA LEU A 332 -18.48 9.79 2.37
C LEU A 332 -19.10 8.50 1.83
N LEU A 333 -19.57 7.62 2.73
CA LEU A 333 -20.27 6.39 2.34
C LEU A 333 -21.53 6.70 1.52
N TYR A 334 -22.32 7.71 1.92
CA TYR A 334 -23.49 8.14 1.14
C TYR A 334 -23.13 8.54 -0.30
N LEU A 335 -22.07 9.34 -0.46
CA LEU A 335 -21.60 9.78 -1.78
C LEU A 335 -21.19 8.58 -2.64
N HIS A 336 -20.44 7.62 -2.08
CA HIS A 336 -20.04 6.40 -2.80
C HIS A 336 -21.17 5.40 -3.12
N LEU A 337 -22.40 5.63 -2.66
CA LEU A 337 -23.57 4.92 -3.22
C LEU A 337 -23.84 5.30 -4.70
N HIS A 338 -23.19 6.38 -5.16
CA HIS A 338 -23.30 6.94 -6.51
C HIS A 338 -21.94 6.92 -7.23
N ASP A 339 -20.99 6.08 -6.78
CA ASP A 339 -19.73 5.86 -7.50
C ASP A 339 -20.01 5.24 -8.88
N GLU A 340 -19.13 5.48 -9.85
CA GLU A 340 -19.24 4.89 -11.19
C GLU A 340 -18.86 3.40 -11.20
N GLU A 341 -18.10 2.96 -10.20
CA GLU A 341 -17.61 1.58 -10.08
C GLU A 341 -18.53 0.70 -9.22
N GLU A 342 -19.09 -0.36 -9.81
CA GLU A 342 -20.07 -1.23 -9.16
C GLU A 342 -19.53 -1.87 -7.86
N SER A 343 -18.24 -2.24 -7.84
CA SER A 343 -17.63 -2.82 -6.65
C SER A 343 -17.60 -1.83 -5.48
N VAL A 344 -17.37 -0.55 -5.75
CA VAL A 344 -17.36 0.52 -4.75
C VAL A 344 -18.78 0.81 -4.25
N ILE A 345 -19.79 0.85 -5.14
CA ILE A 345 -21.19 1.00 -4.76
C ILE A 345 -21.62 -0.12 -3.80
N LYS A 346 -21.27 -1.36 -4.13
CA LYS A 346 -21.59 -2.54 -3.30
C LYS A 346 -20.90 -2.48 -1.94
N ALA A 347 -19.59 -2.18 -1.91
CA ALA A 347 -18.84 -1.99 -0.67
C ALA A 347 -19.47 -0.89 0.19
N SER A 348 -19.81 0.25 -0.43
CA SER A 348 -20.40 1.38 0.27
C SER A 348 -21.78 1.05 0.84
N ARG A 349 -22.64 0.37 0.07
CA ARG A 349 -23.96 -0.07 0.56
C ARG A 349 -23.84 -0.97 1.79
N ASN A 350 -22.90 -1.91 1.78
CA ASN A 350 -22.65 -2.82 2.91
C ASN A 350 -22.14 -2.07 4.14
N ALA A 351 -21.12 -1.23 3.95
CA ALA A 351 -20.53 -0.40 5.00
C ALA A 351 -21.56 0.57 5.61
N PHE A 352 -22.38 1.21 4.77
CA PHE A 352 -23.41 2.15 5.21
C PHE A 352 -24.52 1.44 6.00
N LEU A 353 -24.94 0.26 5.54
CA LEU A 353 -25.91 -0.57 6.27
C LEU A 353 -25.35 -0.99 7.64
N ALA A 354 -24.09 -1.42 7.69
CA ALA A 354 -23.41 -1.77 8.95
C ALA A 354 -23.29 -0.56 9.88
N ALA A 355 -22.93 0.62 9.35
CA ALA A 355 -22.88 1.87 10.09
C ALA A 355 -24.24 2.23 10.70
N ALA A 356 -25.32 2.13 9.92
CA ALA A 356 -26.68 2.37 10.42
C ALA A 356 -27.06 1.42 11.57
N ARG A 357 -26.71 0.12 11.44
CA ARG A 357 -26.93 -0.88 12.49
C ARG A 357 -26.08 -0.62 13.74
N PHE A 358 -24.81 -0.29 13.55
CA PHE A 358 -23.87 0.03 14.63
C PHE A 358 -24.35 1.24 15.45
N LEU A 359 -24.90 2.25 14.77
CA LEU A 359 -25.51 3.44 15.37
C LEU A 359 -26.96 3.21 15.87
N ARG A 360 -27.54 2.02 15.64
CA ARG A 360 -28.95 1.70 15.94
C ARG A 360 -29.95 2.64 15.26
N TRP A 361 -29.62 3.16 14.08
CA TRP A 361 -30.45 4.12 13.34
C TRP A 361 -31.40 3.40 12.37
N ARG A 362 -32.51 2.87 12.90
CA ARG A 362 -33.50 2.05 12.14
C ARG A 362 -34.03 2.70 10.85
N ARG A 363 -34.33 4.01 10.89
CA ARG A 363 -34.79 4.75 9.69
C ARG A 363 -33.72 4.72 8.59
N LEU A 364 -32.47 4.96 8.95
CA LEU A 364 -31.35 4.96 8.02
C LEU A 364 -31.12 3.55 7.45
N GLU A 365 -31.20 2.52 8.30
CA GLU A 365 -31.13 1.12 7.88
C GLU A 365 -32.19 0.77 6.82
N HIS A 366 -33.45 1.15 7.06
CA HIS A 366 -34.56 0.89 6.14
C HIS A 366 -34.36 1.57 4.77
N LEU A 367 -33.94 2.84 4.76
CA LEU A 367 -33.72 3.59 3.51
C LEU A 367 -32.66 2.94 2.62
N VAL A 368 -31.59 2.40 3.22
CA VAL A 368 -30.50 1.73 2.49
C VAL A 368 -30.94 0.37 1.94
N GLN A 369 -31.73 -0.38 2.71
CA GLN A 369 -32.28 -1.67 2.27
C GLN A 369 -33.23 -1.48 1.08
N MET A 370 -34.08 -0.46 1.12
CA MET A 370 -35.03 -0.13 0.06
C MET A 370 -34.41 0.63 -1.13
N ALA A 371 -33.09 0.87 -1.11
CA ALA A 371 -32.38 1.65 -2.12
C ALA A 371 -32.97 3.06 -2.35
N GLN A 372 -33.56 3.66 -1.30
CA GLN A 372 -34.14 5.00 -1.33
C GLN A 372 -33.06 6.05 -1.05
N PHE A 373 -32.00 6.05 -1.87
CA PHE A 373 -30.79 6.86 -1.60
C PHE A 373 -31.08 8.35 -1.52
N TRP A 374 -32.00 8.86 -2.32
CA TRP A 374 -32.39 10.27 -2.31
C TRP A 374 -32.95 10.77 -0.97
N GLN A 375 -33.52 9.89 -0.12
CA GLN A 375 -34.01 10.22 1.23
C GLN A 375 -32.93 10.12 2.30
N ILE A 376 -31.82 9.44 2.00
CA ILE A 376 -30.72 9.26 2.95
C ILE A 376 -30.09 10.61 3.28
N GLY A 377 -29.89 11.48 2.29
CA GLY A 377 -29.34 12.82 2.49
C GLY A 377 -30.11 13.63 3.53
N GLU A 378 -31.43 13.75 3.38
CA GLU A 378 -32.30 14.42 4.36
C GLU A 378 -32.26 13.75 5.74
N CYS A 379 -32.27 12.41 5.77
CA CYS A 379 -32.20 11.65 7.01
C CYS A 379 -30.90 11.93 7.78
N LEU A 380 -29.75 12.06 7.08
CA LEU A 380 -28.46 12.37 7.69
C LEU A 380 -28.46 13.72 8.40
N LEU A 381 -29.22 14.69 7.89
CA LEU A 381 -29.30 16.05 8.43
C LEU A 381 -30.30 16.18 9.59
N ALA A 382 -31.40 15.44 9.56
CA ALA A 382 -32.53 15.57 10.49
C ALA A 382 -32.20 15.42 12.00
N LYS A 383 -31.04 14.88 12.37
CA LYS A 383 -30.64 14.64 13.78
C LYS A 383 -29.34 15.34 14.20
N ARG A 384 -28.81 16.30 13.43
CA ARG A 384 -27.44 16.80 13.62
C ARG A 384 -27.38 18.21 14.19
N LYS A 385 -26.43 18.41 15.12
CA LYS A 385 -26.02 19.72 15.65
C LYS A 385 -25.16 20.45 14.61
N LYS A 386 -25.16 21.79 14.63
CA LYS A 386 -24.40 22.68 13.71
C LYS A 386 -22.95 22.24 13.43
N ARG A 387 -22.19 21.79 14.44
CA ARG A 387 -20.79 21.33 14.26
C ARG A 387 -20.65 20.15 13.29
N ALA A 388 -21.58 19.19 13.31
CA ALA A 388 -21.53 18.05 12.40
C ALA A 388 -21.93 18.42 10.96
N ALA A 389 -22.72 19.48 10.78
CA ALA A 389 -23.05 19.99 9.45
C ALA A 389 -21.83 20.62 8.75
N GLN A 390 -20.91 21.22 9.52
CA GLN A 390 -19.67 21.79 8.98
C GLN A 390 -18.71 20.69 8.48
N ASP A 391 -18.58 19.59 9.21
CA ASP A 391 -17.79 18.42 8.77
C ASP A 391 -18.35 17.81 7.48
N TYR A 392 -19.68 17.72 7.38
CA TYR A 392 -20.35 17.22 6.19
C TYR A 392 -20.20 18.14 4.99
N LEU A 393 -20.24 19.45 5.21
CA LEU A 393 -19.98 20.43 4.17
C LEU A 393 -18.53 20.30 3.67
N SER A 394 -17.54 20.27 4.57
CA SER A 394 -16.13 20.18 4.19
C SER A 394 -15.83 18.92 3.39
N GLN A 395 -16.35 17.76 3.81
CA GLN A 395 -16.23 16.51 3.08
C GLN A 395 -16.91 16.56 1.71
N SER A 396 -18.14 17.08 1.63
CA SER A 396 -18.89 17.14 0.36
C SER A 396 -18.23 18.08 -0.65
N LEU A 397 -17.60 19.17 -0.19
CA LEU A 397 -16.89 20.11 -1.06
C LEU A 397 -15.72 19.45 -1.81
N LEU A 398 -15.07 18.43 -1.21
CA LEU A 398 -14.00 17.68 -1.88
C LEU A 398 -14.51 17.01 -3.16
N TYR A 399 -15.73 16.48 -3.15
CA TYR A 399 -16.33 15.75 -4.26
C TYR A 399 -16.80 16.65 -5.41
N LEU A 400 -16.84 17.97 -5.23
CA LEU A 400 -17.10 18.90 -6.34
C LEU A 400 -15.99 18.87 -7.41
N ARG A 401 -14.79 18.43 -7.02
CA ARG A 401 -13.62 18.28 -7.92
C ARG A 401 -13.40 16.83 -8.36
N SER A 402 -14.26 15.89 -7.97
CA SER A 402 -14.14 14.48 -8.37
C SER A 402 -14.15 14.36 -9.90
N PRO A 403 -13.37 13.44 -10.50
CA PRO A 403 -13.44 13.16 -11.94
C PRO A 403 -14.79 12.57 -12.36
N GLN A 404 -15.50 11.91 -11.43
CA GLN A 404 -16.78 11.25 -11.70
C GLN A 404 -17.96 12.23 -11.68
N GLU A 405 -18.77 12.23 -12.73
CA GLU A 405 -19.91 13.14 -12.83
C GLU A 405 -21.00 12.80 -11.81
N ALA A 406 -21.22 11.51 -11.57
CA ALA A 406 -22.22 11.03 -10.62
C ALA A 406 -21.95 11.54 -9.19
N LEU A 407 -20.69 11.43 -8.74
CA LEU A 407 -20.26 11.93 -7.43
C LEU A 407 -20.35 13.45 -7.32
N ARG A 408 -19.92 14.20 -8.36
CA ARG A 408 -20.06 15.67 -8.37
C ARG A 408 -21.51 16.10 -8.24
N ARG A 409 -22.41 15.46 -9.00
CA ARG A 409 -23.84 15.78 -9.00
C ARG A 409 -24.45 15.54 -7.63
N GLU A 410 -24.11 14.42 -6.99
CA GLU A 410 -24.65 14.09 -5.68
C GLU A 410 -24.08 14.99 -4.58
N ALA A 411 -22.81 15.37 -4.66
CA ALA A 411 -22.21 16.34 -3.75
C ALA A 411 -22.93 17.70 -3.81
N VAL A 412 -23.20 18.22 -5.02
CA VAL A 412 -23.97 19.48 -5.20
C VAL A 412 -25.35 19.35 -4.59
N ARG A 413 -26.05 18.24 -4.84
CA ARG A 413 -27.38 17.99 -4.29
C ARG A 413 -27.36 18.00 -2.76
N PHE A 414 -26.42 17.27 -2.15
CA PHE A 414 -26.30 17.17 -0.70
C PHE A 414 -25.91 18.51 -0.05
N ILE A 415 -25.02 19.30 -0.67
CA ILE A 415 -24.70 20.66 -0.23
C ILE A 415 -25.95 21.56 -0.26
N GLY A 416 -26.79 21.43 -1.28
CA GLY A 416 -28.07 22.14 -1.34
C GLY A 416 -29.00 21.81 -0.16
N LEU A 417 -29.12 20.52 0.18
CA LEU A 417 -29.90 20.05 1.34
C LEU A 417 -29.32 20.58 2.67
N LEU A 418 -27.99 20.59 2.81
CA LEU A 418 -27.30 21.17 3.96
C LEU A 418 -27.63 22.65 4.14
N GLY A 419 -27.59 23.44 3.06
CA GLY A 419 -27.88 24.87 3.09
C GLY A 419 -29.32 25.18 3.53
N GLN A 420 -30.29 24.41 3.03
CA GLN A 420 -31.69 24.50 3.47
C GLN A 420 -31.82 24.17 4.96
N HIS A 421 -31.26 23.06 5.40
CA HIS A 421 -31.33 22.62 6.80
C HIS A 421 -30.74 23.65 7.78
N LEU A 422 -29.61 24.27 7.43
CA LEU A 422 -28.99 25.31 8.26
C LEU A 422 -29.86 26.58 8.33
N THR A 423 -30.54 26.92 7.24
CA THR A 423 -31.46 28.06 7.19
C THR A 423 -32.69 27.80 8.06
N ASP A 424 -33.27 26.60 7.96
CA ASP A 424 -34.43 26.19 8.77
C ASP A 424 -34.10 26.16 10.26
N GLN A 425 -32.91 25.67 10.64
CA GLN A 425 -32.44 25.71 12.03
C GLN A 425 -32.28 27.14 12.55
N GLN A 426 -31.72 28.06 11.74
CA GLN A 426 -31.58 29.46 12.14
C GLN A 426 -32.94 30.17 12.30
N GLN A 427 -33.93 29.82 11.47
CA GLN A 427 -35.28 30.37 11.57
C GLN A 427 -36.00 29.84 12.81
N ALA A 428 -35.90 28.53 13.08
CA ALA A 428 -36.46 27.90 14.28
C ALA A 428 -35.86 28.47 15.57
N GLU A 429 -34.53 28.62 15.64
CA GLU A 429 -33.86 29.25 16.81
C GLU A 429 -34.30 30.70 17.01
N ARG A 430 -34.54 31.45 15.93
CA ARG A 430 -35.09 32.82 16.03
C ARG A 430 -36.52 32.80 16.55
N GLN A 431 -37.37 31.90 16.07
CA GLN A 431 -38.75 31.77 16.53
C GLN A 431 -38.83 31.34 18.00
N ASP A 432 -37.99 30.41 18.46
CA ASP A 432 -37.92 30.04 19.88
C ASP A 432 -37.50 31.22 20.79
N ILE A 433 -36.68 32.16 20.28
CA ILE A 433 -36.33 33.40 20.99
C ILE A 433 -37.52 34.38 21.04
N TYR A 434 -38.35 34.42 19.99
CA TYR A 434 -39.54 35.27 19.96
C TYR A 434 -40.73 34.69 20.76
N ASP A 435 -40.82 33.36 20.89
CA ASP A 435 -41.92 32.65 21.56
C ASP A 435 -41.63 32.30 23.04
N GLY A 436 -40.41 32.51 23.53
CA GLY A 436 -40.09 32.48 24.96
C GLY A 436 -40.66 33.71 25.69
N GLU A 437 -41.53 33.48 26.68
CA GLU A 437 -42.46 34.43 27.34
C GLU A 437 -42.00 35.90 27.60
N PRO A 438 -42.98 36.84 27.65
CA PRO A 438 -42.74 38.26 27.86
C PRO A 438 -42.29 38.53 29.30
N LEU A 439 -41.25 39.35 29.47
CA LEU A 439 -40.88 39.95 30.75
C LEU A 439 -41.99 40.91 31.23
N SER A 440 -43.11 40.35 31.71
CA SER A 440 -44.08 41.02 32.55
C SER A 440 -43.54 40.99 33.98
N GLY A 441 -42.67 41.95 34.30
CA GLY A 441 -42.15 42.07 35.66
C GLY A 441 -40.96 43.00 35.76
N MET A 442 -41.25 44.23 36.21
CA MET A 442 -40.30 45.18 36.79
C MET A 442 -39.25 45.79 35.85
N TRP A 443 -39.54 46.97 35.29
CA TRP A 443 -38.71 48.16 35.52
C TRP A 443 -39.59 49.39 35.60
N ARG A 444 -39.62 50.01 36.79
CA ARG A 444 -40.11 51.38 36.99
C ARG A 444 -39.26 52.31 36.12
N GLN A 445 -39.88 53.30 35.51
CA GLN A 445 -39.16 54.45 34.96
C GLN A 445 -38.30 55.08 36.07
N PRO A 446 -37.13 55.62 35.69
CA PRO A 446 -37.09 57.07 35.61
C PRO A 446 -36.56 57.58 34.28
N THR A 447 -37.16 58.69 33.89
CA THR A 447 -36.73 59.70 32.91
C THR A 447 -35.22 59.81 32.71
N GLY A 448 -34.77 59.75 31.46
CA GLY A 448 -33.38 60.02 31.07
C GLY A 448 -33.18 59.86 29.58
N SER A 449 -33.39 60.94 28.83
CA SER A 449 -33.17 61.07 27.40
C SER A 449 -31.69 60.91 27.01
N VAL A 450 -31.35 59.95 26.14
CA VAL A 450 -30.19 60.01 25.24
C VAL A 450 -30.53 59.29 23.92
N PRO A 451 -30.39 59.93 22.74
CA PRO A 451 -30.63 59.29 21.44
C PRO A 451 -29.33 58.67 20.88
N VAL A 452 -29.45 57.50 20.24
CA VAL A 452 -28.40 56.93 19.37
C VAL A 452 -28.85 57.06 17.91
N PRO A 453 -27.99 57.47 16.96
CA PRO A 453 -28.42 57.84 15.61
C PRO A 453 -28.68 56.61 14.74
N CYS A 454 -29.82 56.66 14.04
CA CYS A 454 -30.13 55.81 12.90
C CYS A 454 -29.65 56.53 11.64
N SER A 455 -28.71 55.96 10.90
CA SER A 455 -28.35 56.40 9.56
C SER A 455 -28.13 55.19 8.65
N LEU A 456 -29.12 54.94 7.78
CA LEU A 456 -28.94 54.72 6.33
C LEU A 456 -30.23 54.10 5.75
N CYS A 457 -31.19 54.97 5.47
CA CYS A 457 -32.14 54.77 4.39
C CYS A 457 -32.04 56.01 3.50
N ARG A 458 -31.41 55.88 2.32
CA ARG A 458 -31.69 56.77 1.19
C ARG A 458 -31.94 55.93 -0.05
N ARG A 459 -33.15 56.12 -0.58
CA ARG A 459 -33.60 55.79 -1.93
C ARG A 459 -32.82 56.59 -2.97
N GLY A 460 -32.77 56.01 -4.17
CA GLY A 460 -32.22 56.56 -5.43
C GLY A 460 -31.11 55.61 -5.88
N GLU A 461 -31.20 54.86 -6.97
CA GLU A 461 -31.88 55.07 -8.24
C GLU A 461 -32.13 53.68 -8.85
N LEU A 462 -33.25 53.47 -9.55
CA LEU A 462 -33.35 52.49 -10.64
C LEU A 462 -34.51 52.92 -11.53
N GLY A 463 -34.15 53.50 -12.67
CA GLY A 463 -35.04 53.79 -13.78
C GLY A 463 -35.58 52.50 -14.42
N ALA A 464 -36.76 52.65 -14.97
CA ALA A 464 -37.59 51.62 -15.57
C ALA A 464 -36.92 50.84 -16.71
N MET A 465 -37.29 49.55 -16.83
CA MET A 465 -37.77 48.95 -18.07
C MET A 465 -38.60 47.71 -17.73
N ALA A 466 -39.90 47.77 -18.05
CA ALA A 466 -40.81 46.65 -18.05
C ALA A 466 -40.66 45.86 -19.36
N GLY A 467 -40.72 44.52 -19.29
CA GLY A 467 -40.70 43.66 -20.48
C GLY A 467 -40.88 42.17 -20.15
N VAL A 468 -42.15 41.72 -20.17
CA VAL A 468 -42.67 40.43 -20.67
C VAL A 468 -41.80 39.17 -20.52
N GLY A 469 -42.31 38.22 -19.72
CA GLY A 469 -42.53 36.83 -20.14
C GLY A 469 -41.35 35.83 -20.16
N GLN A 470 -41.68 34.62 -19.69
CA GLN A 470 -40.95 33.35 -19.79
C GLN A 470 -39.92 33.02 -18.69
N ALA A 471 -40.03 31.75 -18.23
CA ALA A 471 -39.30 31.12 -17.14
C ALA A 471 -37.77 31.20 -17.26
N PRO A 472 -37.04 30.95 -16.16
CA PRO A 472 -35.98 29.94 -16.31
C PRO A 472 -35.71 29.04 -15.09
N CYS A 473 -35.53 27.76 -15.40
CA CYS A 473 -34.62 26.85 -14.70
C CYS A 473 -33.15 27.30 -14.84
N ARG A 474 -32.28 26.78 -13.96
CA ARG A 474 -30.81 26.58 -14.11
C ARG A 474 -29.78 27.56 -13.52
N TYR A 475 -30.13 28.66 -12.85
CA TYR A 475 -29.09 29.56 -12.27
C TYR A 475 -29.04 29.70 -10.74
N THR A 476 -29.86 28.96 -9.99
CA THR A 476 -29.96 29.15 -8.53
C THR A 476 -28.86 28.45 -7.71
N ALA A 477 -28.10 27.51 -8.30
CA ALA A 477 -27.07 26.75 -7.55
C ALA A 477 -25.77 27.54 -7.31
N VAL A 478 -25.40 28.46 -8.21
CA VAL A 478 -24.14 29.23 -8.10
C VAL A 478 -24.25 30.36 -7.06
N ILE A 479 -25.44 30.94 -6.90
CA ILE A 479 -25.67 32.07 -5.99
C ILE A 479 -25.69 31.62 -4.52
N MET A 480 -26.18 30.41 -4.21
CA MET A 480 -26.19 29.89 -2.84
C MET A 480 -24.80 29.53 -2.29
N CYS A 481 -23.84 29.17 -3.16
CA CYS A 481 -22.45 28.96 -2.71
C CYS A 481 -21.79 30.27 -2.23
N SER A 482 -22.09 31.40 -2.88
CA SER A 482 -21.50 32.69 -2.49
C SER A 482 -22.03 33.19 -1.15
N SER A 483 -23.33 33.04 -0.87
CA SER A 483 -23.95 33.46 0.40
C SER A 483 -23.52 32.58 1.60
N VAL A 484 -23.26 31.29 1.38
CA VAL A 484 -22.74 30.40 2.44
C VAL A 484 -21.25 30.67 2.72
N LEU A 485 -20.46 30.98 1.68
CA LEU A 485 -19.04 31.33 1.84
C LEU A 485 -18.83 32.69 2.52
N SER A 486 -19.66 33.69 2.20
CA SER A 486 -19.57 35.02 2.81
C SER A 486 -20.07 35.07 4.26
N GLY A 487 -20.95 34.13 4.67
CA GLY A 487 -21.34 33.96 6.07
C GLY A 487 -20.26 33.36 6.98
N LEU A 488 -19.24 32.69 6.41
CA LEU A 488 -18.16 32.04 7.17
C LEU A 488 -16.88 32.89 7.29
N GLN A 489 -16.69 33.90 6.43
CA GLN A 489 -15.55 34.84 6.53
C GLN A 489 -15.71 35.90 7.62
N GLY A 490 -16.90 36.05 8.22
CA GLY A 490 -17.16 37.04 9.28
C GLY A 490 -16.80 36.61 10.71
N ALA A 491 -16.19 35.43 10.92
CA ALA A 491 -15.90 34.88 12.25
C ALA A 491 -14.40 34.65 12.54
N GLN A 492 -13.50 35.27 11.75
CA GLN A 492 -12.05 35.21 11.94
C GLN A 492 -11.42 36.59 11.70
N GLN A 493 -11.54 37.49 12.67
CA GLN A 493 -10.86 38.79 12.87
C GLN A 493 -11.46 39.33 14.19
N ASP A 494 -10.79 39.63 15.30
CA ASP A 494 -9.41 40.05 15.63
C ASP A 494 -9.10 39.71 17.11
N PRO A 495 -7.92 40.09 17.64
CA PRO A 495 -6.81 39.22 18.04
C PRO A 495 -6.97 38.44 19.36
#